data_AF-A0A7C5XZN0-F1
#
_entry.id   AF-A0A7C5XZN0-F1
#
_cell.length_a   1.000
_cell.length_b   1.000
_cell.length_c   1.000
_cell.angle_alpha   90.00
_cell.angle_beta   90.00
_cell.angle_gamma   90.00
#
_symmetry.space_group_name_H-M   'P 1'
#
loop_
_entity.id
_entity.type
_entity.pdbx_description
1 polymer ?
#
loop_
_entity_poly.entity_id
_entity_poly.type
_entity_poly.pdbx_seq_one_letter_code
_entity_poly.pdbx_strand_id
1 'polypeptide(L)'
;VHLDPAIRSAWSGVRIKVTNRKTGASTTYDVPLGSPTKLGSSGLTLTADSFVPDFVMGADGITSRSPNPKNTAAHVVISEKGKPDFKGWLFGTMPDIHPFPHDLYEVTLDSGIPAKK
;
A
#
# COMPACT_ATOMS: atom_id res chain seq x y z
N VAL A 1 3.11 7.64 12.12
CA VAL A 1 2.71 6.22 12.25
C VAL A 1 3.52 5.64 13.40
N HIS A 2 2.86 5.12 14.42
CA HIS A 2 3.49 4.59 15.63
C HIS A 2 3.18 3.10 15.74
N LEU A 3 4.07 2.26 15.23
CA LEU A 3 3.93 0.81 15.31
C LEU A 3 4.87 0.27 16.38
N ASP A 4 4.39 -0.72 17.12
CA ASP A 4 5.25 -1.58 17.94
C ASP A 4 6.41 -2.13 17.06
N PRO A 5 7.67 -2.10 17.53
CA PRO A 5 8.81 -2.61 16.77
C PRO A 5 8.64 -4.04 16.25
N ALA A 6 8.03 -4.93 17.05
CA ALA A 6 7.79 -6.32 16.65
C ALA A 6 6.77 -6.43 15.51
N ILE A 7 5.73 -5.58 15.53
CA ILE A 7 4.78 -5.48 14.41
C ILE A 7 5.49 -4.93 13.18
N ARG A 8 6.29 -3.86 13.32
CA ARG A 8 7.01 -3.26 12.20
C ARG A 8 7.98 -4.24 11.54
N SER A 9 8.74 -5.01 12.33
CA SER A 9 9.71 -5.98 11.81
C SER A 9 9.09 -7.25 11.25
N ALA A 10 7.80 -7.50 11.52
CA ALA A 10 7.11 -8.68 10.99
C ALA A 10 6.82 -8.58 9.49
N TRP A 11 6.97 -7.40 8.88
CA TRP A 11 6.62 -7.13 7.48
C TRP A 11 7.83 -6.59 6.71
N SER A 12 8.04 -7.11 5.49
CA SER A 12 9.10 -6.69 4.58
C SER A 12 8.61 -5.86 3.40
N GLY A 13 7.30 -5.88 3.13
CA GLY A 13 6.72 -5.26 1.94
C GLY A 13 5.20 -5.26 1.96
N VAL A 14 4.63 -4.76 0.88
CA VAL A 14 3.21 -4.85 0.57
C VAL A 14 3.01 -5.44 -0.81
N ARG A 15 1.91 -6.15 -0.98
CA ARG A 15 1.45 -6.67 -2.26
C ARG A 15 0.38 -5.74 -2.79
N ILE A 16 0.63 -5.19 -3.97
CA ILE A 16 -0.23 -4.19 -4.62
C ILE A 16 -0.83 -4.80 -5.87
N LYS A 17 -2.14 -4.66 -6.04
CA LYS A 17 -2.84 -5.01 -7.27
C LYS A 17 -3.04 -3.75 -8.11
N VAL A 18 -2.68 -3.83 -9.38
CA VAL A 18 -2.93 -2.78 -10.37
C VAL A 18 -3.91 -3.30 -11.40
N THR A 19 -5.05 -2.62 -11.55
CA THR A 19 -6.09 -2.96 -12.53
C THR A 19 -6.15 -1.89 -13.61
N ASN A 20 -6.06 -2.28 -14.87
CA ASN A 20 -6.38 -1.41 -15.99
C ASN A 20 -7.90 -1.30 -16.11
N ARG A 21 -8.46 -0.12 -15.85
CA ARG A 21 -9.91 0.13 -15.84
C ARG A 21 -10.56 -0.05 -17.22
N LYS A 22 -9.81 0.10 -18.31
CA LYS A 22 -10.33 -0.07 -19.67
C LYS A 22 -10.45 -1.54 -20.08
N THR A 23 -9.49 -2.37 -19.68
CA THR A 23 -9.46 -3.79 -20.10
C THR A 23 -9.89 -4.76 -19.00
N GLY A 24 -9.97 -4.31 -17.75
CA GLY A 24 -10.17 -5.17 -16.57
C GLY A 24 -8.94 -5.99 -16.18
N ALA A 25 -7.86 -5.95 -16.97
CA ALA A 25 -6.65 -6.73 -16.70
C ALA A 25 -6.01 -6.29 -15.39
N SER A 26 -5.69 -7.26 -14.54
CA SER A 26 -5.08 -7.03 -13.23
C SER A 26 -3.70 -7.68 -13.14
N THR A 27 -2.75 -7.02 -12.49
CA THR A 27 -1.43 -7.59 -12.18
C THR A 27 -1.03 -7.21 -10.77
N THR A 28 -0.39 -8.15 -10.08
CA THR A 28 0.04 -7.99 -8.69
C THR A 28 1.54 -7.78 -8.62
N TYR A 29 1.98 -6.86 -7.77
CA TYR A 29 3.37 -6.47 -7.58
C TYR A 29 3.74 -6.56 -6.10
N ASP A 30 4.88 -7.17 -5.81
CA ASP A 30 5.48 -7.15 -4.48
C ASP A 30 6.37 -5.90 -4.37
N VAL A 31 6.04 -5.02 -3.43
CA VAL A 31 6.71 -3.74 -3.19
C VAL A 31 7.40 -3.80 -1.84
N PRO A 32 8.74 -3.86 -1.80
CA PRO A 32 9.48 -3.81 -0.55
C PRO A 32 9.27 -2.48 0.18
N LEU A 33 9.17 -2.51 1.50
CA LEU A 33 9.03 -1.28 2.29
C LEU A 33 10.26 -0.38 2.11
N GLY A 34 10.02 0.92 1.93
CA GLY A 34 11.05 1.95 1.75
C GLY A 34 11.76 1.94 0.40
N SER A 35 11.38 1.06 -0.54
CA SER A 35 12.01 0.96 -1.86
C SER A 35 11.03 1.26 -3.00
N PRO A 36 11.40 2.11 -3.98
CA PRO A 36 10.56 2.36 -5.14
C PRO A 36 10.49 1.14 -6.05
N THR A 37 9.28 0.80 -6.49
CA THR A 37 9.00 -0.33 -7.38
C THR A 37 8.22 0.13 -8.59
N LYS A 38 8.69 -0.22 -9.80
CA LYS A 38 7.97 0.04 -11.05
C LYS A 38 6.80 -0.94 -11.19
N LEU A 39 5.61 -0.42 -11.45
CA LEU A 39 4.39 -1.21 -11.61
C LEU A 39 4.18 -1.63 -13.08
N GLY A 40 5.14 -2.42 -13.59
CA GLY A 40 5.13 -2.92 -14.96
C GLY A 40 5.16 -1.82 -16.02
N SER A 41 4.30 -1.94 -17.04
CA SER A 41 4.19 -0.98 -18.14
C SER A 41 3.22 0.17 -17.89
N SER A 42 2.66 0.29 -16.67
CA SER A 42 1.73 1.37 -16.33
C SER A 42 2.36 2.77 -16.32
N GLY A 43 3.69 2.84 -16.26
CA GLY A 43 4.41 4.10 -16.04
C GLY A 43 4.39 4.58 -14.58
N LEU A 44 3.66 3.88 -13.70
CA LEU A 44 3.60 4.18 -12.27
C LEU A 44 4.80 3.58 -11.53
N THR A 45 5.33 4.34 -10.57
CA THR A 45 6.28 3.85 -9.57
C THR A 45 5.66 4.05 -8.20
N LEU A 46 5.70 3.02 -7.36
CA LEU A 46 5.16 3.04 -6.01
C LEU A 46 6.26 2.78 -4.99
N THR A 47 6.30 3.62 -3.95
CA THR A 47 7.06 3.38 -2.72
C THR A 47 6.07 3.17 -1.58
N ALA A 48 6.23 2.10 -0.82
CA ALA A 48 5.44 1.86 0.38
C ALA A 48 6.29 2.20 1.61
N ASP A 49 5.88 3.21 2.39
CA ASP A 49 6.65 3.66 3.56
C ASP A 49 6.38 2.79 4.79
N SER A 50 5.13 2.34 4.92
CA SER A 50 4.69 1.56 6.08
C SER A 50 3.52 0.65 5.74
N PHE A 51 3.43 -0.45 6.47
CA PHE A 51 2.29 -1.36 6.45
C PHE A 51 1.75 -1.51 7.87
N VAL A 52 0.43 -1.42 8.01
CA VAL A 52 -0.31 -1.52 9.27
C VAL A 52 -1.29 -2.68 9.15
N PRO A 53 -1.11 -3.79 9.89
CA PRO A 53 -1.95 -4.98 9.70
C PRO A 53 -3.38 -4.83 10.26
N ASP A 54 -3.57 -4.04 11.32
CA ASP A 54 -4.88 -3.82 11.94
C ASP A 54 -5.07 -2.33 12.27
N PHE A 55 -5.27 -1.55 11.20
CA PHE A 55 -5.32 -0.10 11.22
C PHE A 55 -6.31 0.45 12.23
N VAL A 56 -5.82 1.40 13.02
CA VAL A 56 -6.62 2.27 13.89
C VAL A 56 -5.97 3.65 13.99
N MET A 57 -6.79 4.68 14.12
CA MET A 57 -6.35 6.01 14.51
C MET A 57 -6.58 6.16 16.03
N GLY A 58 -5.50 6.18 16.80
CA GLY A 58 -5.51 6.47 18.24
C GLY A 58 -5.27 7.95 18.52
N ALA A 59 -5.19 8.31 19.80
CA ALA A 59 -4.89 9.67 20.24
C ALA A 59 -3.53 10.17 19.71
N ASP A 60 -2.54 9.28 19.66
CA ASP A 60 -1.18 9.57 19.18
C ASP A 60 -1.02 9.33 17.67
N GLY A 61 -2.12 9.20 16.92
CA GLY A 61 -2.13 8.98 15.48
C GLY A 61 -2.28 7.52 15.06
N ILE A 62 -1.82 7.20 13.85
CA ILE A 62 -2.04 5.89 13.21
C ILE A 62 -1.15 4.81 13.86
N THR A 63 -1.78 3.72 14.28
CA THR A 63 -1.14 2.53 14.86
C THR A 63 -1.88 1.24 14.46
N SER A 64 -1.44 0.09 14.98
CA SER A 64 -2.07 -1.21 14.77
C SER A 64 -2.67 -1.75 16.08
N ARG A 65 -3.91 -2.25 16.06
CA ARG A 65 -4.54 -2.89 17.24
C ARG A 65 -3.95 -4.25 17.55
N SER A 66 -3.44 -4.95 16.53
CA SER A 66 -2.90 -6.30 16.65
C SER A 66 -1.84 -6.55 15.56
N PRO A 67 -1.00 -7.61 15.68
CA PRO A 67 -0.08 -8.01 14.61
C PRO A 67 -0.80 -8.70 13.44
N ASN A 68 -2.08 -9.06 13.59
CA ASN A 68 -2.80 -9.86 12.61
C ASN A 68 -3.38 -8.98 11.49
N PRO A 69 -3.25 -9.36 10.21
CA PRO A 69 -3.71 -8.55 9.07
C PRO A 69 -5.25 -8.60 8.94
N LYS A 70 -5.95 -7.83 9.77
CA LYS A 70 -7.43 -7.79 9.84
C LYS A 70 -8.05 -6.55 9.21
N ASN A 71 -7.36 -5.43 9.29
CA ASN A 71 -7.81 -4.14 8.77
C ASN A 71 -6.60 -3.44 8.16
N THR A 72 -6.10 -3.98 7.06
CA THR A 72 -4.78 -3.62 6.54
C THR A 72 -4.77 -2.23 5.93
N ALA A 73 -3.68 -1.51 6.13
CA ALA A 73 -3.43 -0.24 5.48
C ALA A 73 -1.96 -0.08 5.12
N ALA A 74 -1.68 0.60 4.01
CA ALA A 74 -0.33 0.93 3.59
C ALA A 74 -0.22 2.41 3.28
N HIS A 75 0.78 3.09 3.84
CA HIS A 75 1.12 4.44 3.43
C HIS A 75 2.01 4.36 2.19
N VAL A 76 1.59 5.00 1.12
CA VAL A 76 2.26 4.91 -0.18
C VAL A 76 2.52 6.28 -0.79
N VAL A 77 3.59 6.33 -1.58
CA VAL A 77 3.85 7.40 -2.54
C VAL A 77 3.77 6.78 -3.94
N ILE A 78 2.91 7.31 -4.79
CA ILE A 78 2.76 6.88 -6.18
C ILE A 78 3.15 8.06 -7.08
N SER A 79 4.14 7.83 -7.93
CA SER A 79 4.64 8.81 -8.90
C SER A 79 4.37 8.37 -10.33
N GLU A 80 4.10 9.34 -11.20
CA GLU A 80 3.94 9.17 -12.64
C GLU A 80 4.58 10.36 -13.35
N LYS A 81 5.31 10.11 -14.45
CA LYS A 81 6.05 11.16 -15.15
C LYS A 81 5.11 12.30 -15.58
N GLY A 82 5.42 13.51 -15.13
CA GLY A 82 4.67 14.72 -15.49
C GLY A 82 3.41 14.97 -14.66
N LYS A 83 3.15 14.14 -13.63
CA LYS A 83 2.07 14.37 -12.66
C LYS A 83 2.65 14.58 -11.25
N PRO A 84 1.95 15.30 -10.37
CA PRO A 84 2.32 15.36 -8.96
C PRO A 84 2.27 13.99 -8.30
N ASP A 85 3.16 13.76 -7.33
CA ASP A 85 3.13 12.55 -6.52
C ASP A 85 1.83 12.47 -5.72
N PHE A 86 1.18 11.31 -5.77
CA PHE A 86 0.15 10.95 -4.82
C PHE A 86 0.81 10.45 -3.53
N LYS A 87 0.37 10.96 -2.39
CA LYS A 87 0.79 10.49 -1.06
C LYS A 87 -0.47 10.20 -0.25
N GLY A 88 -0.64 8.95 0.19
CA GLY A 88 -1.87 8.56 0.84
C GLY A 88 -1.88 7.15 1.41
N TRP A 89 -3.04 6.77 1.93
CA TRP A 89 -3.27 5.45 2.50
C TRP A 89 -4.10 4.59 1.54
N LEU A 90 -3.63 3.37 1.28
CA LEU A 90 -4.43 2.32 0.66
C LEU A 90 -4.98 1.42 1.76
N PHE A 91 -6.30 1.19 1.78
CA PHE A 91 -6.96 0.33 2.75
C PHE A 91 -7.36 -0.99 2.09
N GLY A 92 -6.93 -2.12 2.65
CA GLY A 92 -7.20 -3.43 2.04
C GLY A 92 -8.66 -3.89 2.18
N THR A 93 -9.33 -3.50 3.25
CA THR A 93 -10.74 -3.84 3.52
C THR A 93 -11.74 -2.85 2.91
N MET A 94 -11.27 -1.65 2.56
CA MET A 94 -12.09 -0.55 2.04
C MET A 94 -11.34 0.20 0.93
N PRO A 95 -11.04 -0.46 -0.21
CA PRO A 95 -10.18 0.10 -1.27
C PRO A 95 -10.73 1.38 -1.92
N ASP A 96 -12.03 1.62 -1.80
CA ASP A 96 -12.70 2.80 -2.34
C ASP A 96 -12.57 4.05 -1.44
N ILE A 97 -11.99 3.92 -0.24
CA ILE A 97 -11.71 5.05 0.64
C ILE A 97 -10.36 5.67 0.25
N HIS A 98 -10.41 6.94 -0.18
CA HIS A 98 -9.24 7.70 -0.64
C HIS A 98 -8.42 6.98 -1.73
N PRO A 99 -9.06 6.54 -2.84
CA PRO A 99 -8.38 5.81 -3.88
C PRO A 99 -7.35 6.70 -4.58
N PHE A 100 -6.32 6.08 -5.16
CA PHE A 100 -5.40 6.77 -6.06
C PHE A 100 -6.19 7.32 -7.27
N PRO A 101 -6.25 8.65 -7.48
CA PRO A 101 -7.09 9.26 -8.51
C PRO A 101 -6.42 9.15 -9.88
N HIS A 102 -6.77 8.13 -10.66
CA HIS A 102 -6.21 7.89 -11.99
C HIS A 102 -7.23 7.32 -12.98
N ASP A 103 -7.25 7.89 -14.20
CA ASP A 103 -8.24 7.58 -15.23
C ASP A 103 -8.17 6.15 -15.75
N LEU A 104 -6.95 5.59 -15.85
CA LEU A 104 -6.72 4.29 -16.48
C LEU A 104 -6.42 3.16 -15.48
N TYR A 105 -5.93 3.49 -14.29
CA TYR A 105 -5.36 2.50 -13.39
C TYR A 105 -6.02 2.62 -12.03
N GLU A 106 -6.39 1.48 -11.48
CA GLU A 106 -6.72 1.32 -10.08
C GLU A 106 -5.52 0.70 -9.38
N VAL A 107 -5.18 1.21 -8.20
CA VAL A 107 -4.08 0.68 -7.38
C VAL A 107 -4.65 0.36 -6.01
N THR A 108 -4.68 -0.92 -5.64
CA THR A 108 -5.24 -1.39 -4.37
C THR A 108 -4.23 -2.20 -3.58
N LEU A 109 -4.38 -2.16 -2.26
CA LEU A 109 -3.62 -3.00 -1.34
C LEU A 109 -4.25 -4.39 -1.27
N ASP A 110 -3.50 -5.41 -1.66
CA ASP A 110 -3.94 -6.81 -1.59
C ASP A 110 -3.57 -7.42 -0.22
N SER A 111 -2.29 -7.34 0.17
CA SER A 111 -1.82 -7.92 1.43
C SER A 111 -0.48 -7.33 1.88
N GLY A 112 -0.07 -7.61 3.12
CA GLY A 112 1.30 -7.38 3.59
C GLY A 112 2.19 -8.58 3.26
N ILE A 113 3.48 -8.34 3.05
CA ILE A 113 4.49 -9.38 2.80
C ILE A 113 5.23 -9.64 4.12
N PRO A 114 5.15 -10.84 4.71
CA PRO A 114 5.89 -11.16 5.93
C PRO A 114 7.40 -11.00 5.73
N ALA A 115 8.11 -10.56 6.76
CA ALA A 115 9.57 -10.64 6.78
C ALA A 115 10.01 -12.12 6.81
N LYS A 116 11.03 -12.47 6.02
CA LYS A 116 11.66 -13.78 6.14
C LYS A 116 12.36 -13.85 7.51
N LYS A 117 12.13 -14.95 8.23
CA LYS A 117 12.83 -15.25 9.49
C LYS A 117 14.30 -15.55 9.22
#